data_AF-X0Z3W6-F1
#
_entry.id   AF-X0Z3W6-F1
#
_cell.length_a   1.000
_cell.length_b   1.000
_cell.length_c   1.000
_cell.angle_alpha   90.00
_cell.angle_beta   90.00
_cell.angle_gamma   90.00
#
_symmetry.space_group_name_H-M   'P 1'
#
loop_
_entity.id
_entity.type
_entity.pdbx_description
1 polymer ?
#
loop_
_entity_poly.entity_id
_entity_poly.type
_entity_poly.pdbx_seq_one_letter_code
_entity_poly.pdbx_strand_id
1 'polypeptide(L)' 'CGLCVESCPYEALFMSYDYERARYRRQELVMAKEGLLLSDKKQLSGYARPKVEATLPQQTLLLDRDKVKK' A
#
# COMPACT_ATOMS: atom_id res chain seq x y z
N CYS A 1 7.09 9.11 -1.89
CA CYS A 1 8.52 8.76 -1.99
C CYS A 1 8.87 7.47 -1.26
N GLY A 2 8.13 7.02 -0.23
CA GLY A 2 8.39 5.74 0.43
C GLY A 2 9.41 5.79 1.57
N LEU A 3 10.15 6.89 1.72
CA LEU A 3 11.21 7.04 2.72
C LEU A 3 10.76 6.81 4.17
N CYS A 4 9.53 7.17 4.54
CA CYS A 4 8.99 6.91 5.88
C CYS A 4 8.76 5.42 6.16
N VAL A 5 8.47 4.62 5.13
CA VAL A 5 8.34 3.17 5.24
C VAL A 5 9.72 2.53 5.33
N GLU A 6 10.64 2.94 4.47
CA GLU A 6 12.02 2.41 4.44
C GLU A 6 12.80 2.72 5.72
N SER A 7 12.64 3.93 6.26
CA SER A 7 13.34 4.37 7.48
C SER A 7 12.77 3.80 8.78
N CYS A 8 11.57 3.24 8.78
CA CYS A 8 10.91 2.79 10.01
C CYS A 8 11.55 1.49 10.55
N PRO A 9 12.21 1.51 11.73
CA PRO A 9 12.92 0.34 12.26
C PRO A 9 11.98 -0.72 12.84
N TYR A 10 10.73 -0.34 13.17
CA TYR A 10 9.73 -1.21 13.79
C TYR A 10 8.71 -1.76 12.79
N GLU A 11 8.89 -1.48 11.49
CA GLU A 11 7.91 -1.84 10.46
C GLU A 11 6.48 -1.36 10.80
N ALA A 12 6.34 -0.18 11.42
CA ALA A 12 5.04 0.34 11.86
C ALA A 12 4.27 1.09 10.76
N LEU A 13 4.97 1.60 9.75
CA LEU A 13 4.39 2.35 8.63
C LEU A 13 4.45 1.55 7.34
N PHE A 14 3.37 1.65 6.57
CA PHE A 14 3.19 1.03 5.25
C PHE A 14 2.46 1.99 4.33
N MET A 15 2.71 1.87 3.02
CA MET A 15 1.85 2.52 2.03
C MET A 15 0.63 1.64 1.79
N SER A 16 -0.57 2.25 1.73
CA SER A 16 -1.79 1.57 1.29
C SER A 16 -1.88 1.48 -0.23
N TYR A 17 -2.75 0.62 -0.75
CA TYR A 17 -3.11 0.62 -2.18
C TYR A 17 -4.08 1.74 -2.57
N ASP A 18 -4.66 2.45 -1.61
CA ASP A 18 -5.60 3.53 -1.89
C ASP A 18 -4.94 4.68 -2.66
N TYR A 19 -5.31 4.86 -3.92
CA TYR A 19 -4.87 5.99 -4.75
C TYR A 19 -5.99 7.01 -5.04
N GLU A 20 -7.27 6.60 -4.95
CA GLU A 20 -8.44 7.43 -5.30
C GLU A 20 -8.97 8.25 -4.10
N ARG A 21 -8.09 9.02 -3.44
CA ARG A 21 -8.41 9.75 -2.19
C ARG A 21 -8.57 11.26 -2.34
N ALA A 22 -8.96 11.73 -3.53
CA ALA A 22 -9.20 13.16 -3.77
C ALA A 22 -10.35 13.70 -2.90
N ARG A 23 -10.21 14.96 -2.44
CA ARG A 23 -11.17 15.67 -1.59
C ARG A 23 -11.28 17.14 -1.99
N TYR A 24 -12.44 17.74 -1.76
CA TYR A 24 -12.71 19.13 -2.12
C TYR A 24 -12.13 20.14 -1.11
N ARG A 25 -12.00 19.74 0.17
CA ARG A 25 -11.49 20.61 1.24
C ARG A 25 -10.13 20.12 1.71
N ARG A 26 -9.18 21.04 1.89
CA ARG A 26 -7.81 20.72 2.33
C ARG A 26 -7.77 20.01 3.68
N GLN A 27 -8.62 20.41 4.63
CA GLN A 27 -8.63 19.80 5.96
C GLN A 27 -8.96 18.30 5.92
N GLU A 28 -9.72 17.83 4.93
CA GLU A 28 -10.09 16.42 4.78
C GLU A 28 -8.93 15.53 4.30
N LEU A 29 -7.85 16.13 3.82
CA LEU A 29 -6.63 15.41 3.44
C LEU A 29 -5.70 15.15 4.64
N VAL A 30 -5.92 15.83 5.76
CA VAL A 30 -5.16 15.61 6.99
C VAL A 30 -5.75 14.40 7.71
N MET A 31 -4.95 13.35 7.86
CA MET A 31 -5.38 12.13 8.56
C MET A 31 -4.99 12.17 10.03
N ALA A 32 -5.93 11.82 10.91
CA ALA A 32 -5.66 11.51 12.30
C ALA A 32 -5.15 10.07 12.45
N LYS A 33 -4.66 9.72 13.65
CA LYS A 33 -4.07 8.40 13.95
C LYS A 33 -5.02 7.25 13.64
N GLU A 34 -6.30 7.42 13.96
CA GLU A 34 -7.37 6.44 13.73
C GLU A 34 -7.53 6.16 12.22
N GLY A 35 -7.29 7.19 11.41
CA GLY A 35 -7.29 7.09 9.95
C GLY A 35 -6.07 6.36 9.37
N LEU A 36 -5.06 6.03 10.17
CA LEU A 36 -3.88 5.26 9.74
C LEU A 36 -3.98 3.77 10.10
N LEU A 37 -4.98 3.37 10.89
CA LEU A 37 -5.17 1.98 11.29
C LEU A 37 -5.61 1.10 10.12
N LEU A 38 -5.27 -0.18 10.20
CA LEU A 38 -5.72 -1.23 9.30
C LEU A 38 -7.25 -1.31 9.28
N SER A 39 -7.80 -1.53 8.09
CA SER A 39 -9.22 -1.80 7.87
C SER A 39 -9.38 -2.57 6.56
N ASP A 40 -10.56 -3.13 6.31
CA ASP A 40 -10.83 -3.90 5.08
C ASP A 40 -10.50 -3.12 3.80
N LYS A 41 -10.66 -1.79 3.84
CA LYS A 41 -10.34 -0.90 2.71
C LYS A 41 -8.86 -0.52 2.66
N LYS A 42 -8.16 -0.51 3.79
CA LYS A 42 -6.75 -0.08 3.90
C LYS A 42 -5.86 -1.28 4.14
N GLN A 43 -5.49 -1.92 3.03
CA GLN A 43 -4.57 -3.05 3.03
C GLN A 43 -3.11 -2.58 2.88
N LEU A 44 -2.19 -3.39 3.40
CA LEU A 44 -0.75 -3.13 3.37
C LEU A 44 -0.19 -3.38 1.98
N SER A 45 0.58 -2.44 1.44
CA SER A 45 1.38 -2.70 0.24
C SER A 45 2.63 -3.53 0.54
N GLY A 46 3.10 -4.25 -0.48
CA GLY A 46 4.38 -4.99 -0.45
C GLY A 46 5.62 -4.10 -0.57
N TYR A 47 5.46 -2.78 -0.75
CA TYR A 47 6.58 -1.87 -0.97
C TYR A 47 7.58 -1.90 0.20
N ALA A 48 8.84 -2.21 -0.10
CA ALA A 48 9.92 -2.35 0.89
C ALA A 48 9.61 -3.36 2.02
N ARG A 49 8.71 -4.32 1.77
CA ARG A 49 8.23 -5.33 2.73
C ARG A 49 8.07 -6.70 2.07
N PRO A 50 9.17 -7.46 1.88
CA PRO A 50 9.15 -8.73 1.15
C PRO A 50 8.19 -9.78 1.73
N LYS A 51 8.03 -9.81 3.07
CA LYS A 51 7.10 -10.73 3.73
C LYS A 51 5.64 -10.47 3.36
N VAL A 52 5.26 -9.21 3.21
CA VAL A 52 3.90 -8.82 2.79
C VAL A 52 3.74 -9.10 1.30
N GLU A 53 4.73 -8.72 0.48
CA GLU A 53 4.72 -8.94 -0.97
C GLU A 53 4.48 -10.41 -1.35
N ALA A 54 5.11 -11.34 -0.63
CA ALA A 54 4.92 -12.78 -0.85
C ALA A 54 3.48 -13.28 -0.62
N THR A 55 2.66 -12.54 0.13
CA THR A 55 1.25 -12.87 0.37
C THR A 55 0.30 -12.28 -0.67
N LEU A 56 0.79 -11.37 -1.52
CA LEU A 56 -0.03 -10.69 -2.50
C LEU A 56 -0.31 -11.58 -3.72
N PRO A 57 -1.45 -11.37 -4.40
CA PRO A 57 -1.73 -12.07 -5.64
C PRO A 57 -0.69 -11.70 -6.70
N GLN A 58 -0.33 -12.68 -7.53
CA GLN A 58 0.61 -12.46 -8.63
C GLN A 58 0.06 -11.44 -9.65
N GLN A 59 0.93 -10.54 -10.12
CA GLN A 59 0.56 -9.50 -11.06
C GLN A 59 0.58 -10.02 -12.51
N THR A 60 -0.53 -10.63 -12.90
CA THR A 60 -0.71 -11.26 -14.21
C THR A 60 -0.89 -10.29 -15.38
N LEU A 61 -1.24 -9.02 -15.14
CA LEU A 61 -1.54 -8.09 -16.23
C LEU A 61 -0.31 -7.47 -16.89
N LEU A 62 0.77 -7.23 -16.12
CA LEU A 62 1.97 -6.52 -16.61
C LEU A 62 3.23 -7.38 -16.50
N LEU A 63 3.58 -7.82 -15.28
CA LEU A 63 4.84 -8.52 -15.02
C LEU A 63 4.78 -9.98 -15.49
N ASP A 64 3.71 -10.69 -15.14
CA ASP A 64 3.56 -12.13 -15.41
C ASP A 64 2.61 -12.42 -16.57
N ARG A 65 2.40 -11.44 -17.47
CA ARG A 65 1.45 -11.56 -18.58
C ARG A 65 1.71 -12.78 -19.48
N ASP A 66 2.98 -13.10 -19.68
CA ASP A 66 3.39 -14.21 -20.54
C ASP A 66 3.25 -15.58 -19.84
N LYS A 67 3.14 -15.61 -18.51
CA LYS A 67 2.92 -16.85 -17.74
C LYS A 67 1.47 -17.33 -17.80
N VAL A 68 0.51 -16.44 -18.08
CA VAL A 68 -0.92 -16.76 -18.17
C VAL A 68 -1.34 -17.22 -19.58
N LYS A 69 -0.59 -16.87 -20.62
CA LYS A 69 -0.90 -17.22 -22.01
C LYS A 69 -0.38 -18.60 -22.47
N LYS A 70 0.02 -19.47 -21.54
CA LYS A 70 0.38 -20.86 -21.83
C LYS A 70 -0.78 -21.80 -21.56
#